data_AF-A0A662IHX8-F1
#
_entry.id   AF-A0A662IHX8-F1
#
_cell.length_a   1.000
_cell.length_b   1.000
_cell.length_c   1.000
_cell.angle_alpha   90.00
_cell.angle_beta   90.00
_cell.angle_gamma   90.00
#
_symmetry.space_group_name_H-M   'P 1'
#
loop_
_entity.id
_entity.type
_entity.pdbx_description
1 polymer ?
#
loop_
_entity_poly.entity_id
_entity_poly.type
_entity_poly.pdbx_seq_one_letter_code
_entity_poly.pdbx_strand_id
1 'polypeptide(L)'
;MLGNFNLIISTYRNRENDCISEVWFTLKDLEIGKINVSKTGLPGLIVARIDKNPIEVVEKIRELAETNPWNFHFILKIVPIETVIETNLDKIKSVALKFAEEKIGPEETYKIDPVIRLST
;
A
#
# COMPACT_ATOMS: atom_id res chain seq x y z
N MET A 1 -10.02 12.39 -0.44
CA MET A 1 -9.22 11.17 -0.68
C MET A 1 -7.82 11.61 -1.08
N LEU A 2 -6.78 10.93 -0.59
CA LEU A 2 -5.40 11.25 -0.98
C LEU A 2 -5.21 10.97 -2.47
N GLY A 3 -4.80 11.98 -3.24
CA GLY A 3 -4.46 11.83 -4.67
C GLY A 3 -3.12 11.13 -4.91
N ASN A 4 -2.29 11.03 -3.87
CA ASN A 4 -1.01 10.31 -3.87
C ASN A 4 -0.91 9.51 -2.56
N PHE A 5 -0.65 8.21 -2.66
CA PHE A 5 -0.51 7.27 -1.55
C PHE A 5 0.46 6.17 -1.97
N ASN A 6 1.02 5.46 -0.99
CA ASN A 6 1.95 4.34 -1.25
C ASN A 6 1.62 3.10 -0.42
N LEU A 7 0.51 3.10 0.32
CA LEU A 7 -0.06 1.94 0.98
C LEU A 7 -1.57 1.88 0.75
N ILE A 8 -2.08 0.70 0.38
CA ILE A 8 -3.51 0.37 0.39
C ILE A 8 -3.75 -0.62 1.52
N ILE A 9 -4.76 -0.35 2.36
CA ILE A 9 -5.02 -1.11 3.56
C ILE A 9 -6.49 -1.51 3.59
N SER A 10 -6.76 -2.82 3.64
CA SER A 10 -8.12 -3.34 3.79
C SER A 10 -8.47 -3.60 5.25
N THR A 11 -9.72 -3.35 5.60
CA THR A 11 -10.27 -3.54 6.94
C THR A 11 -11.73 -4.00 6.88
N TYR A 12 -12.32 -4.30 8.03
CA TYR A 12 -13.74 -4.61 8.14
C TYR A 12 -14.60 -3.38 7.82
N ARG A 13 -15.79 -3.61 7.26
CA ARG A 13 -16.75 -2.53 6.98
C ARG A 13 -17.09 -1.77 8.26
N ASN A 14 -17.15 -0.44 8.18
CA ASN A 14 -17.42 0.48 9.30
C ASN A 14 -16.35 0.47 10.41
N ARG A 15 -15.17 -0.12 10.17
CA ARG A 15 -14.02 -0.10 11.09
C ARG A 15 -12.86 0.73 10.56
N GLU A 16 -13.09 1.58 9.56
CA GLU A 16 -12.06 2.38 8.90
C GLU A 16 -11.37 3.36 9.88
N ASN A 17 -12.12 3.93 10.83
CA ASN A 17 -11.54 4.80 11.86
C ASN A 17 -10.64 4.04 12.85
N ASP A 18 -11.05 2.83 13.23
CA ASP A 18 -10.27 1.97 14.12
C ASP A 18 -8.99 1.50 13.41
N CYS A 19 -9.11 1.11 12.14
CA CYS A 19 -7.97 0.77 11.30
C CYS A 19 -7.02 1.95 11.09
N ILE A 20 -7.53 3.18 10.89
CA ILE A 20 -6.69 4.37 10.82
C ILE A 20 -5.87 4.53 12.10
N SER A 21 -6.50 4.35 13.27
CA SER A 21 -5.80 4.43 14.55
C SER A 21 -4.72 3.35 14.67
N GLU A 22 -5.05 2.10 14.36
CA GLU A 22 -4.10 0.98 14.38
C GLU A 22 -2.90 1.23 13.46
N VAL A 23 -3.15 1.65 12.21
CA VAL A 23 -2.09 1.99 11.25
C VAL A 23 -1.19 3.11 11.77
N TRP A 24 -1.77 4.14 12.40
CA TRP A 24 -0.98 5.22 13.00
C TRP A 24 -0.06 4.73 14.11
N PHE A 25 -0.56 3.87 15.02
CA PHE A 25 0.27 3.30 16.07
C PHE A 25 1.37 2.40 15.50
N THR A 26 1.02 1.47 14.60
CA THR A 26 1.99 0.57 13.98
C THR A 26 3.11 1.33 13.26
N LEU A 27 2.76 2.34 12.45
CA LEU A 27 3.76 3.11 11.70
C LEU A 27 4.61 4.01 12.62
N LYS A 28 4.05 4.50 13.72
CA LYS A 28 4.79 5.28 14.72
C LYS A 28 5.79 4.41 15.49
N ASP A 29 5.42 3.18 15.85
CA ASP A 29 6.32 2.22 16.49
C ASP A 29 7.49 1.82 15.58
N LEU A 30 7.28 1.88 14.26
CA LEU A 30 8.32 1.71 13.24
C LEU A 30 9.12 2.98 12.93
N GLU A 31 8.97 4.04 13.74
CA GLU A 31 9.65 5.33 13.60
C GLU A 31 9.43 6.03 12.23
N ILE A 32 8.24 5.84 11.64
CA ILE A 32 7.86 6.48 10.38
C ILE A 32 7.26 7.85 10.69
N GLY A 33 7.99 8.91 10.33
CA GLY A 33 7.72 10.26 10.82
C GLY A 33 6.57 10.99 10.12
N LYS A 34 6.43 10.86 8.79
CA LYS A 34 5.36 11.55 8.04
C LYS A 34 4.35 10.55 7.53
N ILE A 35 3.21 10.50 8.23
CA ILE A 35 2.10 9.61 7.91
C ILE A 35 0.88 10.47 7.59
N ASN A 36 0.23 10.20 6.47
CA ASN A 36 -1.08 10.77 6.15
C ASN A 36 -2.01 9.63 5.75
N VAL A 37 -3.10 9.45 6.50
CA VAL A 37 -4.05 8.36 6.28
C VAL A 37 -5.43 8.94 5.98
N SER A 38 -6.10 8.40 4.98
CA SER A 38 -7.44 8.82 4.58
C SER A 38 -8.31 7.60 4.33
N LYS A 39 -9.59 7.70 4.71
CA LYS A 39 -10.61 6.80 4.17
C LYS A 39 -10.65 6.93 2.65
N THR A 40 -11.03 5.83 2.01
CA THR A 40 -11.50 5.88 0.63
C THR A 40 -13.02 6.10 0.62
N GLY A 41 -13.59 6.42 -0.55
CA GLY A 41 -15.05 6.38 -0.72
C GLY A 41 -15.63 4.96 -0.73
N LEU A 42 -14.77 3.94 -0.55
CA LEU A 42 -15.14 2.52 -0.59
C LEU A 42 -15.16 1.94 0.84
N PRO A 43 -16.17 1.14 1.20
CA PRO A 43 -16.26 0.54 2.52
C PRO A 43 -15.15 -0.51 2.71
N GLY A 44 -14.55 -0.54 3.90
CA GLY A 44 -13.49 -1.48 4.27
C GLY A 44 -12.14 -1.21 3.61
N LEU A 45 -11.91 0.00 3.09
CA LEU A 45 -10.66 0.36 2.42
C LEU A 45 -10.18 1.75 2.82
N ILE A 46 -8.91 1.84 3.22
CA ILE A 46 -8.20 3.09 3.50
C ILE A 46 -6.90 3.15 2.70
N VAL A 47 -6.36 4.36 2.55
CA VAL A 47 -5.08 4.61 1.91
C VAL A 47 -4.18 5.40 2.85
N ALA A 48 -2.88 5.14 2.79
CA ALA A 48 -1.87 5.91 3.51
C ALA A 48 -0.74 6.37 2.59
N ARG A 49 -0.24 7.57 2.88
CA ARG A 49 1.00 8.11 2.34
C ARG A 49 2.02 8.18 3.46
N ILE A 50 3.15 7.51 3.25
CA ILE A 50 4.35 7.56 4.09
C ILE A 50 5.53 8.14 3.31
N ASP A 51 6.55 8.61 4.02
CA ASP A 51 7.79 9.17 3.46
C ASP A 51 8.93 8.17 3.29
N LYS A 52 8.69 6.89 3.60
CA LYS A 52 9.64 5.78 3.47
C LYS A 52 9.29 4.85 2.29
N ASN A 53 10.20 3.91 2.00
CA ASN A 53 9.98 2.87 1.00
C ASN A 53 8.80 1.97 1.44
N PRO A 54 7.70 1.92 0.66
CA PRO A 54 6.51 1.16 1.06
C PRO A 54 6.77 -0.35 1.13
N ILE A 55 7.69 -0.90 0.33
CA ILE A 55 8.00 -2.34 0.33
C ILE A 55 8.67 -2.72 1.66
N GLU A 56 9.74 -2.02 2.02
CA GLU A 56 10.47 -2.24 3.29
C GLU A 56 9.56 -2.06 4.51
N VAL A 57 8.66 -1.07 4.47
CA VAL A 57 7.71 -0.86 5.57
C VAL A 57 6.72 -2.01 5.68
N VAL A 58 6.20 -2.52 4.56
CA VAL A 58 5.30 -3.67 4.58
C VAL A 58 6.01 -4.94 5.05
N GLU A 59 7.30 -5.12 4.72
CA GLU A 59 8.11 -6.22 5.22
C GLU A 59 8.28 -6.16 6.74
N LYS A 60 8.63 -5.00 7.30
CA LYS A 60 8.70 -4.81 8.76
C LYS A 60 7.35 -5.06 9.46
N ILE A 61 6.26 -4.59 8.86
CA ILE A 61 4.92 -4.86 9.41
C ILE A 61 4.60 -6.36 9.35
N ARG A 62 5.03 -7.06 8.30
CA ARG A 62 4.90 -8.53 8.19
C ARG A 62 5.67 -9.24 9.32
N GLU A 63 6.91 -8.85 9.57
CA GLU A 63 7.72 -9.39 10.67
C GLU A 63 7.05 -9.17 12.03
N LEU A 64 6.47 -7.98 12.25
CA LEU A 64 5.68 -7.67 13.45
C LEU A 64 4.43 -8.55 13.57
N ALA A 65 3.72 -8.77 12.46
CA ALA A 65 2.53 -9.63 12.44
C ALA A 65 2.87 -11.10 12.71
N GLU A 66 4.03 -11.57 12.28
CA GLU A 66 4.51 -12.92 12.55
C GLU A 66 4.98 -13.10 14.01
N THR A 67 5.63 -12.07 14.57
CA THR A 67 6.17 -12.11 15.94
C THR A 67 5.10 -11.81 17.00
N ASN A 68 4.20 -10.89 16.71
CA ASN A 68 3.16 -10.41 17.62
C ASN A 68 1.82 -10.18 16.86
N PRO A 69 1.14 -11.26 16.45
CA PRO A 69 -0.09 -11.18 15.68
C PRO A 69 -1.22 -10.49 16.44
N TRP A 70 -1.22 -10.54 17.77
CA TRP A 70 -2.25 -9.95 18.63
C TRP A 70 -2.27 -8.42 18.58
N ASN A 71 -1.26 -7.77 17.99
CA ASN A 71 -1.26 -6.33 17.78
C ASN A 71 -2.18 -5.88 16.63
N PHE A 72 -2.58 -6.80 15.74
CA PHE A 72 -3.34 -6.49 14.53
C PHE A 72 -4.79 -6.95 14.68
N HIS A 73 -5.71 -5.99 14.86
CA HIS A 73 -7.12 -6.26 15.06
C HIS A 73 -7.97 -5.85 13.87
N PHE A 74 -7.59 -4.75 13.19
CA PHE A 74 -8.39 -4.13 12.13
C PHE A 74 -7.71 -4.16 10.77
N ILE A 75 -6.38 -4.23 10.72
CA ILE A 75 -5.62 -4.40 9.48
C ILE A 75 -5.78 -5.84 8.98
N LEU A 76 -6.41 -6.02 7.82
CA LEU A 76 -6.57 -7.34 7.18
C LEU A 76 -5.49 -7.63 6.14
N LYS A 77 -5.06 -6.59 5.41
CA LYS A 77 -4.04 -6.68 4.37
C LYS A 77 -3.46 -5.30 4.14
N ILE A 78 -2.14 -5.23 3.97
CA ILE A 78 -1.43 -4.05 3.51
C ILE A 78 -0.79 -4.37 2.17
N VAL A 79 -1.00 -3.52 1.18
CA VAL A 79 -0.40 -3.63 -0.16
C VAL A 79 0.49 -2.41 -0.40
N PRO A 80 1.81 -2.60 -0.64
CA PRO A 80 2.69 -1.51 -1.00
C PRO A 80 2.40 -1.06 -2.43
N ILE A 81 2.37 0.25 -2.64
CA ILE A 81 2.17 0.88 -3.95
C ILE A 81 3.37 1.76 -4.24
N GLU A 82 4.13 1.43 -5.27
CA GLU A 82 5.34 2.18 -5.62
C GLU A 82 5.02 3.52 -6.27
N THR A 83 3.96 3.58 -7.07
CA THR A 83 3.57 4.78 -7.80
C THR A 83 2.07 4.83 -8.04
N VAL A 84 1.52 6.04 -7.99
CA VAL A 84 0.14 6.35 -8.34
C VAL A 84 0.17 7.27 -9.54
N ILE A 85 -0.49 6.86 -10.61
CA ILE A 85 -0.57 7.60 -11.87
C ILE A 85 -2.01 7.72 -12.32
N GLU A 86 -2.25 8.70 -13.18
CA GLU A 86 -3.51 8.80 -13.90
C GLU A 86 -3.72 7.54 -14.75
N THR A 87 -4.98 7.08 -14.82
CA THR A 87 -5.40 5.89 -15.57
C THR A 87 -5.38 6.17 -17.08
N ASN A 88 -4.19 6.33 -17.63
CA ASN A 88 -3.91 6.56 -19.05
C ASN A 88 -2.91 5.50 -19.54
N LEU A 89 -3.20 4.88 -20.68
CA LEU A 89 -2.40 3.76 -21.20
C LEU A 89 -0.94 4.15 -21.49
N ASP A 90 -0.69 5.32 -22.05
CA ASP A 90 0.66 5.80 -22.34
C ASP A 90 1.47 6.02 -21.05
N LYS A 91 0.83 6.61 -20.03
CA LYS A 91 1.43 6.77 -18.70
C LYS A 91 1.73 5.43 -18.05
N ILE A 92 0.79 4.48 -18.09
CA ILE A 92 0.99 3.13 -17.55
C ILE A 92 2.18 2.45 -18.24
N LYS A 93 2.22 2.48 -19.58
CA LYS A 93 3.31 1.88 -20.36
C LYS A 93 4.66 2.50 -20.02
N SER A 94 4.74 3.83 -20.00
CA SER A 94 5.99 4.54 -19.73
C SER A 94 6.57 4.23 -18.35
N VAL A 95 5.71 4.20 -17.32
CA VAL A 95 6.13 3.90 -15.95
C VAL A 95 6.47 2.42 -15.77
N ALA A 96 5.72 1.50 -16.40
CA ALA A 96 6.03 0.08 -16.36
C ALA A 96 7.37 -0.24 -17.02
N LEU A 97 7.68 0.37 -18.18
CA LEU A 97 8.98 0.21 -18.84
C LEU A 97 10.12 0.76 -17.99
N LYS A 98 9.94 1.95 -17.40
CA LYS A 98 10.92 2.51 -16.46
C LYS A 98 11.23 1.55 -15.31
N PHE A 99 10.20 0.98 -14.68
CA PHE A 99 10.41 0.01 -13.59
C PHE A 99 11.05 -1.29 -14.06
N ALA A 100 10.71 -1.76 -15.26
CA ALA A 100 11.37 -2.94 -15.84
C ALA A 100 12.88 -2.69 -16.03
N GLU A 101 13.25 -1.55 -16.59
CA GLU A 101 14.67 -1.18 -16.78
C GLU A 101 15.43 -1.00 -15.44
N GLU A 102 14.77 -0.48 -14.41
CA GLU A 102 15.38 -0.24 -13.10
C GLU A 102 15.51 -1.51 -12.25
N LYS A 103 14.65 -2.51 -12.45
CA LYS A 103 14.46 -3.62 -11.48
C LYS A 103 14.60 -5.03 -12.06
N ILE A 104 14.58 -5.18 -13.38
CA ILE A 104 14.66 -6.50 -14.03
C ILE A 104 16.02 -6.62 -14.70
N GLY A 105 16.81 -7.59 -14.27
CA GLY A 105 18.11 -7.90 -14.86
C GLY A 105 17.99 -8.45 -16.29
N PRO A 106 19.06 -8.42 -17.10
CA PRO A 106 19.05 -8.83 -18.51
C PRO A 106 18.63 -10.29 -18.73
N GLU A 107 18.87 -11.17 -17.75
CA GLU A 107 18.54 -12.60 -17.81
C GLU A 107 17.33 -12.99 -16.93
N GLU A 108 16.67 -12.01 -16.32
CA GLU A 108 15.52 -12.28 -15.45
C GLU A 108 14.24 -12.46 -16.26
N THR A 109 13.42 -13.41 -15.83
CA THR A 109 12.08 -13.62 -16.41
C THR A 109 11.04 -12.88 -15.58
N TYR A 110 10.02 -12.36 -16.24
CA TYR A 110 8.96 -11.61 -15.58
C TYR A 110 7.59 -12.04 -16.09
N LYS A 111 6.57 -11.74 -15.28
CA LYS A 111 5.16 -11.88 -15.64
C LYS A 111 4.47 -10.54 -15.42
N ILE A 112 3.69 -10.10 -16.41
CA ILE A 112 2.79 -8.97 -16.27
C ILE A 112 1.40 -9.50 -15.93
N ASP A 113 0.82 -9.03 -14.83
CA ASP A 113 -0.52 -9.42 -14.38
C ASP A 113 -1.40 -8.18 -14.15
N PRO A 114 -2.12 -7.71 -15.19
CA PRO A 114 -2.97 -6.53 -15.07
C PRO A 114 -4.28 -6.88 -14.35
N VAL A 115 -4.53 -6.22 -13.22
CA VAL A 115 -5.78 -6.38 -12.46
C VAL A 115 -6.62 -5.12 -12.57
N ILE A 116 -7.73 -5.21 -13.32
CA ILE A 116 -8.72 -4.13 -13.42
C ILE A 116 -9.75 -4.30 -12.32
N ARG A 117 -9.83 -3.34 -11.39
CA ARG A 117 -10.87 -3.32 -10.35
C ARG A 117 -11.93 -2.30 -10.70
N LEU A 118 -13.05 -2.76 -11.21
CA LEU A 118 -14.23 -1.93 -11.43
C LEU A 118 -14.99 -1.80 -10.11
N SER A 119 -15.23 -0.57 -9.68
CA SER A 119 -16.21 -0.29 -8.63
C SER A 119 -17.54 -0.07 -9.36
N THR A 120 -18.32 -1.15 -9.53
CA THR A 120 -19.74 -1.08 -9.90
C THR A 120 -20.58 -0.56 -8.75
#